data_AF-A0A1Y4EPQ2-F1
#
_entry.id   AF-A0A1Y4EPQ2-F1
#
_cell.length_a   1.000
_cell.length_b   1.000
_cell.length_c   1.000
_cell.angle_alpha   90.00
_cell.angle_beta   90.00
_cell.angle_gamma   90.00
#
_symmetry.space_group_name_H-M   'P 1'
#
loop_
_entity.id
_entity.type
_entity.pdbx_description
1 polymer ?
#
loop_
_entity_poly.entity_id
_entity_poly.type
_entity_poly.pdbx_seq_one_letter_code
_entity_poly.pdbx_strand_id
1 'polypeptide(L)' 'MEQTLKQPAEQAAFTREELMRRLEEHRRKKKELIETIQKEMHDRIKERTGEDVTSFNVW' A
#
# COMPACT_ATOMS: atom_id res chain seq x y z
N MET A 1 -19.05 29.46 -7.28
CA MET A 1 -17.80 30.16 -7.62
C MET A 1 -16.66 29.21 -7.32
N GLU A 2 -15.81 29.03 -8.31
CA GLU A 2 -14.85 27.94 -8.46
C GLU A 2 -13.95 27.75 -7.24
N GLN A 3 -13.99 26.55 -6.65
CA GLN A 3 -12.85 26.06 -5.90
C GLN A 3 -11.73 25.90 -6.91
N THR A 4 -10.89 26.92 -7.02
CA THR A 4 -9.67 26.89 -7.83
C THR A 4 -8.84 25.74 -7.26
N LEU A 5 -8.85 24.60 -7.97
CA LEU A 5 -7.81 23.60 -7.87
C LEU A 5 -6.51 24.38 -8.09
N LYS A 6 -5.83 24.74 -6.99
CA LYS A 6 -4.47 25.27 -7.07
C LYS A 6 -3.69 24.18 -7.80
N GLN A 7 -3.51 24.38 -9.10
CA GLN A 7 -2.54 23.65 -9.89
C GLN A 7 -1.26 23.65 -9.05
N PRO A 8 -0.65 22.48 -8.77
CA PRO A 8 0.55 22.46 -7.98
C PRO A 8 1.58 23.27 -8.76
N ALA A 9 1.81 24.50 -8.28
CA ALA A 9 2.82 25.41 -8.76
C ALA A 9 4.11 24.60 -8.89
N GLU A 10 4.65 24.54 -10.10
CA GLU A 10 5.98 24.05 -10.45
C GLU A 10 6.52 23.04 -9.43
N GLN A 11 6.04 21.79 -9.48
CA GLN A 11 6.76 20.70 -8.81
C GLN A 11 8.15 20.68 -9.43
N ALA A 12 9.13 21.28 -8.77
CA ALA A 12 10.53 21.19 -9.13
C ALA A 12 10.79 19.71 -9.47
N ALA A 13 11.18 19.45 -10.73
CA ALA A 13 11.33 18.09 -11.23
C ALA A 13 12.19 17.32 -10.22
N PHE A 14 11.61 16.30 -9.58
CA PHE A 14 12.31 15.54 -8.56
C PHE A 14 13.61 15.00 -9.15
N THR A 15 14.68 15.04 -8.37
CA THR A 15 15.92 14.39 -8.79
C THR A 15 15.66 12.89 -8.96
N ARG A 16 16.45 12.25 -9.81
CA ARG A 16 16.35 10.81 -10.03
C ARG A 16 16.48 10.04 -8.70
N GLU A 17 17.36 10.48 -7.82
CA GLU A 17 17.58 9.91 -6.49
C GLU A 17 16.33 10.01 -5.61
N GLU A 18 15.66 11.17 -5.62
CA GLU A 18 14.43 11.39 -4.85
C GLU A 18 13.29 10.51 -5.35
N LEU A 19 13.13 10.38 -6.68
CA LEU A 19 12.15 9.49 -7.29
C LEU A 19 12.39 8.04 -6.91
N MET A 20 13.64 7.58 -6.98
CA MET A 20 14.00 6.22 -6.61
C MET A 20 13.74 5.95 -5.11
N ARG A 21 14.05 6.90 -4.22
CA ARG A 21 13.77 6.76 -2.78
C ARG A 21 12.27 6.62 -2.52
N ARG A 22 11.45 7.46 -3.15
CA ARG A 22 9.99 7.40 -3.01
C ARG A 22 9.40 6.11 -3.56
N LEU A 23 9.91 5.63 -4.69
CA LEU A 23 9.49 4.36 -5.28
C LEU A 23 9.78 3.20 -4.33
N GLU A 24 10.96 3.19 -3.73
CA GLU A 24 11.36 2.15 -2.77
C GLU A 24 10.51 2.21 -1.49
N GLU A 25 10.27 3.41 -0.96
CA GLU A 25 9.39 3.61 0.19
C GLU A 25 7.95 3.15 -0.10
N HIS A 26 7.43 3.46 -1.29
CA HIS A 26 6.11 3.03 -1.71
C HIS A 26 6.03 1.50 -1.85
N ARG A 27 7.07 0.87 -2.41
CA ARG A 27 7.16 -0.60 -2.49
C ARG A 27 7.17 -1.24 -1.11
N ARG A 28 7.96 -0.69 -0.17
CA ARG A 28 7.99 -1.14 1.23
C ARG A 28 6.62 -1.04 1.89
N LYS A 29 5.97 0.13 1.81
CA LYS A 29 4.62 0.35 2.36
C LYS A 29 3.59 -0.61 1.76
N LYS A 30 3.65 -0.85 0.45
CA LYS A 30 2.76 -1.80 -0.23
C LYS A 30 2.97 -3.22 0.30
N LYS A 31 4.23 -3.65 0.49
CA LYS A 31 4.55 -4.96 1.04
C LYS A 31 4.03 -5.12 2.47
N GLU A 32 4.28 -4.14 3.34
CA GLU A 32 3.81 -4.13 4.73
C GLU A 32 2.28 -4.17 4.83
N LEU A 33 1.59 -3.45 3.94
CA LEU A 33 0.13 -3.48 3.88
C LEU A 33 -0.39 -4.87 3.47
N ILE A 34 0.21 -5.49 2.46
CA ILE A 34 -0.18 -6.85 2.01
C ILE A 34 0.01 -7.86 3.14
N GLU A 35 1.16 -7.83 3.83
CA GLU A 35 1.45 -8.72 4.96
C GLU A 35 0.46 -8.52 6.11
N THR A 36 0.10 -7.27 6.40
CA THR A 36 -0.90 -6.93 7.43
C THR A 36 -2.27 -7.49 7.06
N ILE A 37 -2.73 -7.26 5.82
CA ILE A 37 -4.02 -7.77 5.34
C ILE A 37 -4.05 -9.30 5.35
N GLN A 38 -2.98 -9.96 4.91
CA GLN A 38 -2.87 -11.42 4.92
C GLN A 38 -2.99 -11.97 6.34
N LYS A 39 -2.31 -11.35 7.31
CA LYS A 39 -2.40 -11.73 8.73
C LYS A 39 -3.82 -11.53 9.28
N GLU A 40 -4.42 -10.37 9.04
CA GLU A 40 -5.79 -10.10 9.50
C GLU A 40 -6.82 -11.07 8.90
N MET A 41 -6.68 -11.40 7.61
CA MET A 41 -7.53 -12.40 6.95
C MET A 41 -7.36 -13.78 7.57
N HIS A 42 -6.11 -14.19 7.80
CA HIS A 42 -5.78 -15.46 8.44
C HIS A 42 -6.43 -15.57 9.82
N ASP A 43 -6.21 -14.58 10.68
CA ASP A 43 -6.70 -14.57 12.05
C ASP A 43 -8.25 -14.60 12.08
N ARG A 44 -8.90 -13.83 11.19
CA ARG A 44 -10.37 -13.81 11.08
C ARG A 44 -10.96 -15.13 10.59
N ILE A 45 -10.28 -15.84 9.68
CA ILE A 45 -10.76 -17.14 9.21
C ILE A 45 -10.60 -18.19 10.29
N LYS A 46 -9.45 -18.20 10.96
CA LYS A 46 -9.19 -19.09 12.09
C LYS A 46 -10.22 -18.91 13.20
N GLU A 47 -10.56 -17.67 13.53
CA GLU A 47 -11.61 -17.36 14.51
C GLU A 47 -12.98 -17.90 14.09
N ARG A 48 -13.34 -17.79 12.80
CA ARG A 48 -14.67 -18.16 12.29
C ARG A 48 -14.85 -19.65 12.02
N THR A 49 -13.79 -20.31 11.56
CA THR A 49 -13.84 -21.68 11.02
C THR A 49 -13.08 -22.69 11.87
N GLY A 50 -12.14 -22.22 12.71
CA GLY A 50 -11.18 -23.07 13.42
C GLY A 50 -10.03 -23.58 12.53
N GLU A 51 -10.05 -23.26 11.23
CA GLU A 51 -9.06 -23.72 10.27
C GLU A 51 -7.91 -22.71 10.09
N ASP A 52 -6.70 -23.24 9.92
CA ASP A 52 -5.47 -22.47 9.71
C ASP A 52 -5.20 -22.40 8.20
N VAL A 53 -5.59 -21.30 7.55
CA VAL A 53 -5.49 -21.17 6.08
C VAL A 53 -4.12 -20.65 5.67
N THR A 54 -3.28 -21.54 5.15
CA THR A 54 -1.87 -21.23 4.85
C THR A 54 -1.64 -20.35 3.60
N SER A 55 -2.66 -20.12 2.76
CA SER A 55 -2.51 -19.29 1.56
C SER A 55 -3.83 -18.68 1.06
N PHE A 56 -3.72 -17.49 0.49
CA PHE A 56 -4.81 -16.81 -0.20
C PHE A 56 -4.47 -16.71 -1.69
N ASN A 57 -5.28 -17.32 -2.56
CA ASN A 57 -5.17 -17.08 -4.00
C ASN A 57 -5.76 -15.70 -4.32
N VAL A 58 -4.88 -14.71 -4.51
CA VAL A 58 -5.25 -13.38 -4.98
C VAL A 58 -4.93 -13.33 -6.48
N TRP A 59 -5.97 -13.45 -7.32
CA TRP A 59 -5.88 -13.34 -8.78
C TRP A 59 -5.98 -11.89 -9.23
#